data_AF-A0A7X8VIX1-F1
#
_entry.id   AF-A0A7X8VIX1-F1
#
_cell.length_a   1.000
_cell.length_b   1.000
_cell.length_c   1.000
_cell.angle_alpha   90.00
_cell.angle_beta   90.00
_cell.angle_gamma   90.00
#
_symmetry.space_group_name_H-M   'P 1'
#
loop_
_entity.id
_entity.type
_entity.pdbx_description
1 polymer ?
#
loop_
_entity_poly.entity_id
_entity_poly.type
_entity_poly.pdbx_seq_one_letter_code
_entity_poly.pdbx_strand_id
1 'polypeptide(L)' 'MKGRDPEIAPARRALRELGGKIEDCLSSTLPDGSQRHLVVIRKHHPTPARYPRRVGIPYKNPL' A
#
# COMPACT_ATOMS: atom_id res chain seq x y z
N MET A 1 -2.47 -0.31 -18.44
CA MET A 1 -3.06 0.50 -17.35
C MET A 1 -3.59 -0.44 -16.26
N LYS A 2 -2.71 -1.10 -15.46
CA LYS A 2 -3.10 -2.24 -14.59
C LYS A 2 -2.68 -2.10 -13.11
N GLY A 3 -1.92 -1.05 -12.74
CA GLY A 3 -1.28 -0.96 -11.42
C GLY A 3 -1.84 0.07 -10.44
N ARG A 4 -2.71 1.00 -10.85
CA ARG A 4 -3.23 2.06 -9.97
C ARG A 4 -4.50 1.64 -9.23
N ASP A 5 -5.53 1.25 -9.96
CA ASP A 5 -6.86 1.06 -9.37
C ASP A 5 -7.10 -0.28 -8.65
N PRO A 6 -6.62 -1.45 -9.13
CA PRO A 6 -7.00 -2.72 -8.53
C PRO A 6 -6.34 -2.98 -7.17
N GLU A 7 -5.18 -2.39 -6.88
CA GLU A 7 -4.45 -2.59 -5.62
C GLU A 7 -4.78 -1.52 -4.57
N ILE A 8 -5.04 -0.27 -4.97
CA ILE A 8 -5.33 0.82 -4.03
C ILE A 8 -6.62 0.57 -3.26
N ALA A 9 -7.69 0.13 -3.93
CA ALA A 9 -8.99 -0.11 -3.31
C ALA A 9 -8.92 -1.13 -2.15
N PRO A 10 -8.38 -2.35 -2.33
CA PRO A 10 -8.25 -3.31 -1.24
C PRO A 10 -7.26 -2.84 -0.16
N ALA A 11 -6.16 -2.18 -0.55
CA ALA A 11 -5.16 -1.71 0.39
C ALA A 11 -5.70 -0.68 1.41
N ARG A 12 -6.77 0.07 1.09
CA ARG A 12 -7.35 1.07 2.02
C ARG A 12 -7.77 0.46 3.35
N ARG A 13 -8.32 -0.76 3.35
CA ARG A 13 -8.72 -1.45 4.60
C ARG A 13 -7.49 -1.85 5.41
N ALA A 14 -6.53 -2.51 4.76
CA ALA A 14 -5.27 -2.92 5.37
C ALA A 14 -4.52 -1.74 5.98
N LEU A 15 -4.42 -0.63 5.25
CA LEU A 15 -3.74 0.58 5.71
C LEU A 15 -4.41 1.17 6.95
N ARG A 16 -5.74 1.26 7.00
CA ARG A 16 -6.46 1.71 8.22
C ARG A 16 -6.15 0.82 9.41
N GLU A 17 -6.17 -0.49 9.24
CA GLU A 17 -5.84 -1.45 10.31
C GLU A 17 -4.38 -1.32 10.77
N LEU A 18 -3.48 -1.04 9.84
CA LEU A 18 -2.08 -0.76 10.10
C LEU A 18 -1.83 0.70 10.48
N GLY A 19 -2.86 1.52 10.76
CA GLY A 19 -2.73 2.92 11.21
C GLY A 19 -2.22 3.92 10.17
N GLY A 20 -2.23 3.56 8.88
CA GLY A 20 -1.83 4.40 7.75
C GLY A 20 -3.00 4.83 6.86
N LYS A 21 -2.75 5.81 6.01
CA LYS A 21 -3.69 6.27 4.97
C LYS A 21 -2.91 6.67 3.72
N ILE A 22 -3.45 6.39 2.54
CA ILE A 22 -2.91 6.91 1.27
C ILE A 22 -3.15 8.42 1.25
N GLU A 23 -2.05 9.17 1.19
CA GLU A 23 -2.04 10.63 1.08
C GLU A 23 -2.00 11.07 -0.37
N ASP A 24 -1.19 10.42 -1.20
CA ASP A 24 -1.05 10.75 -2.62
C ASP A 24 -0.68 9.53 -3.48
N CYS A 25 -0.93 9.62 -4.78
CA CYS A 25 -0.57 8.64 -5.80
C CYS A 25 -0.03 9.37 -7.03
N LEU A 26 1.28 9.53 -7.08
CA LEU A 26 1.98 10.24 -8.15
C LEU A 26 2.26 9.29 -9.31
N SER A 27 1.98 9.71 -10.53
CA SER A 27 2.38 8.99 -11.74
C SER A 27 3.64 9.62 -12.32
N SER A 28 4.62 8.79 -12.70
CA SER A 28 5.86 9.23 -13.33
C SER A 28 6.22 8.33 -14.50
N THR A 29 6.72 8.94 -15.58
CA THR A 29 7.34 8.23 -16.69
C THR A 29 8.85 8.22 -16.46
N LEU A 30 9.48 7.05 -16.50
CA LEU A 30 10.93 6.94 -16.42
C LEU A 30 11.58 7.26 -17.78
N PRO A 31 12.90 7.56 -17.81
CA PRO A 31 13.61 7.85 -19.05
C PRO A 31 13.54 6.73 -20.11
N ASP A 32 13.32 5.48 -19.68
CA ASP A 32 13.12 4.32 -20.55
C ASP A 32 11.68 4.22 -21.11
N GLY A 33 10.82 5.20 -20.83
CA GLY A 33 9.43 5.25 -21.24
C GLY A 33 8.48 4.43 -20.36
N SER A 34 8.98 3.70 -19.35
CA SER A 34 8.14 2.90 -18.47
C SER A 34 7.32 3.77 -17.51
N GLN A 35 6.06 3.38 -17.28
CA GLN A 35 5.17 4.05 -16.34
C GLN A 35 5.38 3.50 -14.92
N ARG A 36 5.55 4.40 -13.96
CA ARG A 36 5.65 4.10 -12.52
C ARG A 36 4.64 4.91 -11.73
N HIS A 37 4.28 4.39 -10.57
CA HIS A 37 3.44 5.07 -9.60
C HIS A 37 4.16 5.11 -8.25
N LEU A 38 4.18 6.27 -7.61
CA LEU A 38 4.59 6.42 -6.22
C LEU A 38 3.35 6.57 -5.35
N VAL A 39 3.15 5.65 -4.42
CA VAL A 39 2.05 5.70 -3.47
C VAL A 39 2.58 6.23 -2.14
N VAL A 40 2.16 7.43 -1.76
CA VAL A 40 2.55 8.06 -0.51
C VAL A 40 1.58 7.63 0.59
N ILE A 41 2.09 6.96 1.62
CA ILE A 41 1.30 6.50 2.76
C ILE A 41 1.74 7.27 4.00
N ARG A 42 0.79 8.03 4.58
CA ARG A 42 0.99 8.72 5.84
C ARG A 42 0.64 7.84 7.02
N LYS A 43 1.50 7.83 8.03
CA LYS A 43 1.27 7.14 9.30
C LYS A 43 0.52 8.06 10.26
N HIS A 44 -0.73 7.73 10.59
CA HIS A 44 -1.57 8.53 11.48
C HIS A 44 -1.56 8.01 12.92
N HIS A 45 -1.43 6.69 13.11
CA HIS A 45 -1.44 6.06 14.44
C HIS A 45 -0.36 4.98 14.51
N PRO A 46 0.15 4.61 15.71
CA PRO A 46 1.03 3.46 15.87
C PRO A 46 0.43 2.18 15.26
N THR A 47 1.28 1.30 14.74
CA THR A 47 0.81 -0.01 14.25
C THR A 47 0.40 -0.86 15.47
N PRO A 48 -0.77 -1.53 15.46
CA PRO A 48 -1.14 -2.43 16.56
C PRO A 48 -0.08 -3.51 16.78
N ALA A 49 0.19 -3.87 18.05
CA ALA A 49 1.24 -4.83 18.42
C ALA A 49 1.07 -6.25 17.83
N ARG A 50 -0.14 -6.59 17.36
CA ARG A 50 -0.41 -7.86 16.64
C ARG A 50 0.19 -7.92 15.23
N TYR A 51 0.80 -6.84 14.75
CA TYR A 51 1.52 -6.77 13.48
C TYR A 51 3.02 -6.52 13.68
N PRO A 52 3.88 -7.04 12.79
CA PRO A 52 3.53 -7.91 11.67
C PRO A 52 3.02 -9.29 12.13
N ARG A 53 2.16 -9.91 11.32
CA ARG A 53 1.74 -11.30 11.56
C ARG A 53 2.94 -12.22 11.38
N ARG A 54 2.82 -13.47 11.85
CA ARG A 54 3.86 -14.51 11.68
C ARG A 54 4.37 -14.57 10.24
N VAL A 55 5.66 -14.84 10.08
CA VAL A 55 6.33 -14.93 8.78
C VAL A 55 5.53 -15.81 7.82
N GLY A 56 5.38 -15.36 6.56
CA GLY A 56 4.62 -16.05 5.52
C GLY A 56 3.10 -15.81 5.55
N ILE A 57 2.50 -15.45 6.69
CA ILE A 57 1.06 -15.15 6.77
C ILE A 57 0.66 -13.89 5.98
N PRO A 58 1.43 -12.78 5.96
CA PRO A 58 1.13 -11.63 5.12
C PRO A 58 1.00 -11.95 3.63
N TYR A 59 1.80 -12.90 3.13
CA TYR A 59 1.76 -13.36 1.73
C TYR A 59 0.59 -14.31 1.49
N LYS A 60 0.41 -15.31 2.36
CA LYS A 60 -0.63 -16.34 2.19
C LYS A 60 -2.06 -15.79 2.36
N ASN A 61 -2.25 -14.90 3.34
CA ASN A 61 -3.55 -14.32 3.68
C ASN A 61 -3.41 -12.79 3.77
N PRO A 62 -3.39 -12.03 2.67
CA PRO A 62 -3.34 -10.58 2.70
C PRO A 62 -4.49 -9.95 3.50
N LEU A 63 -4.33 -8.70 3.92
CA LEU A 63 -5.35 -7.95 4.66
C LEU A 63 -6.38 -7.28 3.74
#